data_AF-A0A2J0LZF4-F1
#
_entry.id   AF-A0A2J0LZF4-F1
#
_cell.length_a   1.000
_cell.length_b   1.000
_cell.length_c   1.000
_cell.angle_alpha   90.00
_cell.angle_beta   90.00
_cell.angle_gamma   90.00
#
_symmetry.space_group_name_H-M   'P 1'
#
loop_
_entity.id
_entity.type
_entity.pdbx_description
1 polymer ?
#
loop_
_entity_poly.entity_id
_entity_poly.type
_entity_poly.pdbx_seq_one_letter_code
_entity_poly.pdbx_strand_id
1 'polypeptide(L)' 'MFSLIKLIIWLAGVAVIAYFVLPYFGYEVNTNYWNERKSACQEKLTQCQKDLIQSGIQGAKEKCDFQCLNPQVLIKKK' A
#
# COMPACT_ATOMS: atom_id res chain seq x y z
N MET A 1 19.94 13.31 11.55
CA MET A 1 19.66 11.85 11.64
C MET A 1 18.61 11.48 12.70
N PHE A 2 18.57 12.13 13.87
CA PHE A 2 17.61 11.85 14.95
C PHE A 2 16.12 12.01 14.55
N SER A 3 15.82 12.94 13.64
CA SER A 3 14.44 13.21 13.22
C SER A 3 13.81 12.09 12.39
N LEU A 4 14.60 11.35 11.60
CA LEU A 4 14.10 10.22 10.80
C LEU A 4 13.70 9.04 11.69
N ILE A 5 14.53 8.72 12.69
CA ILE A 5 14.25 7.65 13.65
C ILE A 5 12.97 7.97 14.44
N LYS A 6 12.83 9.22 14.90
CA LYS A 6 11.62 9.68 15.58
C LYS A 6 10.37 9.56 14.71
N LEU A 7 10.47 9.87 13.41
CA LEU A 7 9.36 9.71 12.47
C LEU A 7 8.97 8.24 12.26
N ILE A 8 9.94 7.34 12.15
CA ILE A 8 9.67 5.89 12.00
C ILE A 8 8.95 5.36 13.24
N ILE A 9 9.42 5.74 14.44
CA ILE A 9 8.76 5.34 15.70
C ILE A 9 7.33 5.88 15.76
N TRP A 10 7.13 7.13 15.34
CA TRP A 10 5.80 7.74 15.32
C TRP A 10 4.86 7.05 14.33
N LEU A 11 5.33 6.75 13.12
CA LEU A 11 4.57 5.98 12.12
C LEU A 11 4.24 4.57 12.60
N ALA A 12 5.18 3.90 13.29
CA ALA A 12 4.92 2.60 13.88
C ALA A 12 3.81 2.66 14.93
N GLY A 13 3.82 3.68 15.80
CA GLY A 13 2.76 3.90 16.78
C GLY A 13 1.39 4.12 16.14
N VAL A 14 1.30 4.97 15.11
CA VAL A 14 0.06 5.21 14.35
C VAL A 14 -0.43 3.93 13.66
N ALA A 15 0.48 3.14 13.07
CA ALA A 15 0.13 1.88 12.43
C ALA A 15 -0.46 0.86 13.41
N VAL A 16 0.09 0.77 14.62
CA VAL A 16 -0.45 -0.10 15.69
C VAL A 16 -1.84 0.36 16.10
N ILE A 17 -2.05 1.66 16.33
CA ILE A 17 -3.38 2.19 16.67
C ILE A 17 -4.38 1.87 15.55
N ALA A 18 -4.03 2.12 14.29
CA ALA A 18 -4.89 1.81 13.15
C ALA A 18 -5.24 0.31 13.08
N TYR A 19 -4.27 -0.57 13.35
CA TYR A 19 -4.49 -2.03 13.36
C TYR A 19 -5.52 -2.47 14.40
N PHE A 20 -5.58 -1.82 15.57
CA PHE A 20 -6.59 -2.13 16.59
C PHE A 20 -7.93 -1.41 16.37
N VAL A 21 -7.90 -0.20 15.80
CA VAL A 21 -9.10 0.60 15.55
C VAL A 21 -9.93 0.03 14.40
N LEU A 22 -9.30 -0.38 13.30
CA LEU A 22 -9.99 -0.97 12.13
C LEU A 22 -10.92 -2.14 12.51
N PRO A 23 -10.47 -3.19 13.23
CA PRO A 23 -11.34 -4.29 13.66
C PRO A 23 -12.36 -3.86 14.73
N TYR A 24 -12.04 -2.88 15.58
CA TYR A 24 -13.01 -2.36 16.58
C TYR A 24 -14.22 -1.69 15.91
N PHE A 25 -14.02 -0.99 14.79
CA PHE A 25 -15.09 -0.44 13.96
C PHE A 25 -15.79 -1.50 13.08
N GLY A 26 -15.45 -2.78 13.25
CA GLY A 26 -16.00 -3.87 12.48
C GLY A 26 -15.46 -3.95 11.06
N TYR A 27 -14.30 -3.36 10.77
CA TYR A 27 -13.67 -3.51 9.46
C TYR A 27 -12.74 -4.72 9.45
N GLU A 28 -13.05 -5.70 8.62
CA GLU A 28 -12.20 -6.86 8.33
C GLU A 28 -11.44 -6.64 7.03
N VAL A 29 -10.15 -6.96 7.05
CA VAL A 29 -9.32 -6.94 5.84
C VAL A 29 -9.68 -8.17 5.01
N ASN A 30 -10.13 -7.96 3.77
CA ASN A 30 -10.42 -9.03 2.83
C ASN A 30 -9.10 -9.66 2.34
N THR A 31 -8.61 -10.64 3.09
CA THR A 31 -7.36 -11.35 2.82
C THR A 31 -7.36 -12.08 1.48
N ASN A 32 -8.52 -12.55 1.01
CA ASN A 32 -8.66 -13.15 -0.33
C ASN A 32 -8.42 -12.11 -1.43
N TYR A 33 -9.11 -10.97 -1.38
CA TYR A 33 -8.89 -9.88 -2.34
C TYR A 33 -7.45 -9.36 -2.27
N TRP A 34 -6.88 -9.24 -1.07
CA TRP A 34 -5.48 -8.88 -0.90
C TRP A 34 -4.54 -9.89 -1.56
N ASN A 35 -4.68 -11.19 -1.29
CA ASN A 35 -3.79 -12.21 -1.86
C ASN A 35 -3.89 -12.30 -3.38
N GLU A 36 -5.10 -12.23 -3.92
CA GLU A 36 -5.34 -12.28 -5.37
C GLU A 36 -4.78 -11.04 -6.09
N ARG A 37 -4.95 -9.86 -5.49
CA ARG A 37 -4.51 -8.59 -6.10
C ARG A 37 -3.06 -8.25 -5.80
N LYS A 38 -2.46 -8.81 -4.74
CA LYS A 38 -1.08 -8.54 -4.34
C LYS A 38 -0.10 -9.02 -5.40
N SER A 39 -0.27 -10.22 -5.97
CA SER A 39 0.62 -10.72 -7.02
C SER A 39 0.54 -9.85 -8.28
N ALA A 40 -0.69 -9.59 -8.76
CA ALA A 40 -0.93 -8.74 -9.92
C ALA A 40 -0.40 -7.31 -9.71
N CYS A 41 -0.50 -6.78 -8.50
CA CYS A 41 0.06 -5.47 -8.18
C CYS A 41 1.59 -5.48 -8.10
N GLN A 42 2.19 -6.49 -7.47
CA GLN A 42 3.64 -6.62 -7.40
C GLN A 42 4.25 -6.70 -8.81
N GLU A 43 3.59 -7.39 -9.72
CA GLU A 43 4.03 -7.50 -11.11
C GLU A 43 4.00 -6.15 -11.83
N LYS A 44 2.89 -5.40 -11.70
CA LYS A 44 2.77 -4.02 -12.22
C LYS A 44 3.77 -3.05 -11.59
N LEU A 45 4.02 -3.16 -10.29
CA LEU A 45 5.02 -2.34 -9.59
C LEU A 45 6.43 -2.67 -10.04
N THR A 46 6.74 -3.95 -10.27
CA THR A 46 8.04 -4.39 -10.78
C THR A 46 8.25 -3.90 -12.21
N GLN A 47 7.22 -3.95 -13.06
CA GLN A 47 7.25 -3.38 -14.40
C GLN A 47 7.41 -1.86 -14.36
N CYS A 48 6.64 -1.17 -13.53
CA CYS A 48 6.78 0.26 -13.28
C CYS A 48 8.21 0.64 -12.86
N GLN A 49 8.81 -0.12 -11.94
CA GLN A 49 10.17 0.12 -11.48
C GLN A 49 11.19 -0.06 -12.61
N LYS A 50 11.03 -1.07 -13.46
CA LYS A 50 11.86 -1.26 -14.66
C LYS A 50 11.68 -0.13 -15.68
N ASP A 51 10.44 0.25 -15.99
CA ASP A 51 10.13 1.39 -16.87
C ASP A 51 10.67 2.71 -16.31
N LEU A 52 10.66 2.90 -14.98
CA LEU A 52 11.19 4.08 -14.31
C LEU A 52 12.72 4.15 -14.39
N ILE A 53 13.40 3.00 -14.24
CA ILE A 53 14.86 2.91 -14.42
C ILE A 53 15.24 3.18 -15.89
N GLN A 54 14.43 2.70 -16.83
CA GLN A 54 14.72 2.78 -18.26
C GLN A 54 14.31 4.10 -18.91
N SER A 55 13.18 4.68 -18.49
CA SER A 55 12.56 5.89 -19.08
C SER A 55 12.66 7.12 -18.19
N GLY A 56 13.22 6.99 -16.98
CA GLY A 56 13.30 8.05 -15.99
C GLY A 56 11.94 8.41 -15.37
N ILE A 57 11.95 9.46 -14.54
CA ILE A 57 10.81 9.94 -13.74
C ILE A 57 9.59 10.35 -14.58
N GLN A 58 9.80 10.65 -15.88
CA GLN A 58 8.74 11.02 -16.82
C GLN A 58 7.89 9.80 -17.23
N GLY A 59 8.49 8.62 -17.45
CA GLY A 59 7.74 7.40 -17.79
C GLY A 59 6.93 6.83 -16.62
N ALA A 60 7.39 7.06 -15.39
CA ALA A 60 6.72 6.58 -14.18
C ALA A 60 5.37 7.25 -13.93
N LYS A 61 5.25 8.55 -14.24
CA LYS A 61 4.05 9.32 -13.92
C LYS A 61 2.86 9.00 -14.85
N GLU A 62 3.14 8.49 -16.05
CA GLU A 62 2.13 8.17 -17.07
C GLU A 62 1.71 6.68 -17.06
N LYS A 63 2.63 5.77 -16.73
CA LYS A 63 2.35 4.31 -16.78
C LYS A 63 2.13 3.66 -15.41
N CYS A 64 2.59 4.27 -14.32
CA CYS A 64 2.45 3.68 -13.01
C CYS A 64 1.16 4.16 -12.35
N ASP A 65 0.08 3.45 -12.64
CA ASP A 65 -1.15 3.60 -11.88
C ASP A 65 -0.96 2.93 -10.51
N PHE A 66 -0.87 3.74 -9.46
CA PHE A 66 -0.74 3.27 -8.08
C PHE A 66 -2.07 2.75 -7.50
N GLN A 67 -3.17 2.75 -8.26
CA GLN A 67 -4.48 2.26 -7.81
C GLN A 67 -4.62 0.73 -7.96
N CYS A 68 -3.56 -0.02 -7.66
CA CYS A 68 -3.60 -1.48 -7.61
C CYS A 68 -4.71 -2.06 -6.71
N LEU A 69 -5.01 -1.32 -5.64
CA LEU A 69 -5.75 -1.79 -4.50
C LEU A 69 -6.94 -0.86 -4.27
N ASN A 70 -8.14 -1.43 -4.28
CA ASN A 70 -9.35 -0.67 -4.02
C ASN A 70 -9.66 -0.71 -2.50
N PRO A 71 -9.52 0.40 -1.76
CA PRO A 71 -9.67 0.42 -0.30
C PRO A 71 -11.07 -0.02 0.15
N GLN A 72 -12.10 0.23 -0.66
CA GLN A 72 -13.48 -0.18 -0.37
C GLN A 72 -13.69 -1.71 -0.43
N VAL A 73 -12.88 -2.42 -1.21
CA VAL A 73 -12.95 -3.89 -1.35
C VAL A 73 -12.00 -4.60 -0.40
N LEU A 74 -10.89 -3.93 -0.07
CA LEU A 74 -9.91 -4.35 0.93
C LEU A 74 -10.46 -4.31 2.35
N ILE A 75 -11.19 -3.27 2.69
CA ILE A 75 -11.71 -3.04 4.02
C ILE A 75 -13.21 -3.30 3.96
N LYS A 76 -13.62 -4.54 4.27
CA LYS A 76 -15.03 -4.89 4.35
C LYS A 76 -15.54 -4.57 5.76
N LYS A 77 -16.66 -3.86 5.85
CA LYS A 77 -17.39 -3.77 7.11
C LYS A 77 -18.09 -5.12 7.34
N LYS A 78 -17.92 -5.68 8.53
CA LYS A 78 -18.56 -6.90 9.03
C LYS A 78 -20.07 -6.71 9.12
#